data_AF-A0A7D4AQG6-F1
#
_entry.id   AF-A0A7D4AQG6-F1
#
_cell.length_a   1.000
_cell.length_b   1.000
_cell.length_c   1.000
_cell.angle_alpha   90.00
_cell.angle_beta   90.00
_cell.angle_gamma   90.00
#
_symmetry.space_group_name_H-M   'P 1'
#
loop_
_entity.id
_entity.type
_entity.pdbx_description
1 polymer ?
#
loop_
_entity_poly.entity_id
_entity_poly.type
_entity_poly.pdbx_seq_one_letter_code
_entity_poly.pdbx_strand_id
1 'polypeptide(L)'
;MTAAVLCAYTLIAALLGFFSHVEAGSLDVLILVMGSVLAIRHLRHVYGEKMPYLGGYGTGIITGLVASAILGLFFIVLTIIMPHSLDMTQVENLFGSDFNLSLSVTVAALAIVLMGAMSGVITSLIAMQYFKADRIDPMKAMER
;
A
#
# COMPACT_ATOMS: atom_id res chain seq x y z
N MET A 1 -2.90 -11.42 0.95
CA MET A 1 -2.33 -11.38 2.31
C MET A 1 -2.18 -9.95 2.81
N THR A 2 -1.51 -9.06 2.07
CA THR A 2 -1.29 -7.65 2.47
C THR A 2 -2.56 -6.92 2.91
N ALA A 3 -3.64 -7.01 2.13
CA ALA A 3 -4.90 -6.34 2.46
C ALA A 3 -5.50 -6.82 3.81
N ALA A 4 -5.39 -8.11 4.11
CA ALA A 4 -5.89 -8.67 5.36
C ALA A 4 -5.08 -8.17 6.56
N VAL A 5 -3.76 -8.05 6.42
CA VAL A 5 -2.89 -7.49 7.46
C VAL A 5 -3.20 -6.03 7.72
N LEU A 6 -3.38 -5.24 6.65
CA LEU A 6 -3.80 -3.84 6.75
C LEU A 6 -5.14 -3.72 7.48
N CYS A 7 -6.17 -4.46 7.06
CA CYS A 7 -7.48 -4.40 7.70
C CYS A 7 -7.41 -4.82 9.18
N ALA A 8 -6.67 -5.87 9.51
CA ALA A 8 -6.49 -6.30 10.90
C ALA A 8 -5.79 -5.22 11.74
N TYR A 9 -4.72 -4.63 11.20
CA TYR A 9 -4.00 -3.54 11.86
C TYR A 9 -4.90 -2.31 12.08
N THR A 10 -5.61 -1.87 11.04
CA THR A 10 -6.54 -0.72 11.11
C THR A 10 -7.65 -0.97 12.13
N LEU A 11 -8.19 -2.19 12.19
CA LEU A 11 -9.19 -2.56 13.20
C LEU A 11 -8.62 -2.48 14.62
N ILE A 12 -7.40 -3.00 14.85
CA ILE A 12 -6.74 -2.93 16.15
C ILE A 12 -6.47 -1.47 16.54
N ALA A 13 -5.98 -0.65 15.59
CA ALA A 13 -5.73 0.77 15.81
C ALA A 13 -7.01 1.54 16.15
N ALA A 14 -8.13 1.21 15.51
CA ALA A 14 -9.44 1.78 15.81
C ALA A 14 -9.95 1.37 17.21
N LEU A 15 -9.76 0.10 17.61
CA LEU A 15 -10.17 -0.39 18.93
C LEU A 15 -9.34 0.21 20.08
N LEU A 16 -8.06 0.46 19.84
CA LEU A 16 -7.15 1.05 20.83
C LEU A 16 -7.22 2.58 20.90
N GLY A 17 -8.00 3.23 20.01
CA GLY A 17 -8.14 4.68 19.97
C GLY A 17 -6.86 5.43 19.54
N PHE A 18 -5.87 4.72 18.98
CA PHE A 18 -4.61 5.31 18.50
C PHE A 18 -4.73 5.93 17.10
N PHE A 19 -5.90 5.79 16.47
CA PHE A 19 -6.15 6.25 15.11
C PHE A 19 -5.96 7.77 14.91
N SER A 20 -6.06 8.56 15.98
CA SER A 20 -5.84 10.01 15.97
C SER A 20 -4.37 10.42 15.80
N HIS A 21 -3.43 9.49 15.90
CA HIS A 21 -2.00 9.76 15.76
C HIS A 21 -1.54 9.51 14.32
N VAL A 22 -0.78 10.45 13.76
CA VAL A 22 -0.15 10.34 12.43
C VAL A 22 0.74 9.09 12.30
N GLU A 23 1.27 8.61 13.42
CA GLU A 23 2.06 7.38 13.51
C GLU A 23 1.27 6.15 13.04
N ALA A 24 -0.05 6.11 13.28
CA ALA A 24 -0.89 4.99 12.92
C ALA A 24 -0.97 4.79 11.39
N GLY A 25 -1.11 5.87 10.63
CA GLY A 25 -1.14 5.80 9.16
C GLY A 25 0.24 5.51 8.54
N SER A 26 1.33 5.87 9.24
CA SER A 26 2.69 5.59 8.77
C SER A 26 2.98 4.08 8.73
N LEU A 27 2.45 3.34 9.70
CA LEU A 27 2.51 1.88 9.75
C LEU A 27 1.77 1.21 8.59
N ASP A 28 0.63 1.75 8.15
CA ASP A 28 -0.09 1.25 6.96
C ASP A 28 0.78 1.33 5.71
N VAL A 29 1.47 2.46 5.52
CA VAL A 29 2.40 2.63 4.41
C VAL A 29 3.53 1.60 4.48
N LEU A 30 4.11 1.36 5.66
CA LEU A 30 5.16 0.36 5.84
C LEU A 30 4.68 -1.06 5.52
N ILE A 31 3.49 -1.45 6.00
CA ILE A 31 2.90 -2.76 5.70
C ILE A 31 2.68 -2.91 4.19
N LEU A 32 2.23 -1.85 3.51
CA LEU A 32 1.96 -1.87 2.08
C LEU A 32 3.24 -1.97 1.26
N VAL A 33 4.31 -1.25 1.64
CA VAL A 33 5.66 -1.38 1.06
C VAL A 33 6.18 -2.80 1.23
N MET A 34 6.15 -3.36 2.45
CA MET A 34 6.59 -4.72 2.73
C MET A 34 5.81 -5.76 1.92
N GLY A 35 4.49 -5.60 1.83
CA GLY A 35 3.63 -6.46 1.03
C GLY A 35 3.96 -6.42 -0.45
N SER A 36 4.20 -5.25 -1.02
CA SER A 36 4.59 -5.10 -2.43
C SER A 36 5.98 -5.70 -2.70
N VAL A 37 6.95 -5.50 -1.81
CA VAL A 37 8.29 -6.11 -1.95
C VAL A 37 8.20 -7.64 -1.90
N LEU A 38 7.43 -8.20 -0.96
CA LEU A 38 7.24 -9.65 -0.84
C LEU A 38 6.55 -10.24 -2.08
N ALA A 39 5.56 -9.54 -2.64
CA ALA A 39 4.91 -9.95 -3.88
C ALA A 39 5.90 -10.00 -5.07
N ILE A 40 6.72 -8.95 -5.22
CA ILE A 40 7.76 -8.91 -6.26
C ILE A 40 8.82 -10.00 -6.03
N ARG A 41 9.25 -10.21 -4.79
CA ARG A 41 10.20 -11.27 -4.43
C ARG A 41 9.65 -12.66 -4.73
N HIS A 42 8.37 -12.90 -4.46
CA HIS A 42 7.70 -14.15 -4.79
C HIS A 42 7.68 -14.36 -6.31
N LEU A 43 7.37 -13.32 -7.09
CA LEU A 43 7.44 -13.38 -8.55
C LEU A 43 8.86 -13.71 -9.03
N ARG A 44 9.90 -13.12 -8.44
CA ARG A 44 11.30 -13.45 -8.73
C ARG A 44 11.61 -14.91 -8.44
N HIS A 45 11.10 -15.46 -7.34
CA HIS A 45 11.31 -16.87 -7.00
C HIS A 45 10.67 -17.81 -8.04
N VAL A 46 9.54 -17.42 -8.65
CA VAL A 46 8.84 -18.22 -9.68
C VAL A 46 9.54 -18.13 -11.04
N TYR A 47 9.98 -16.94 -11.45
CA TYR A 47 10.58 -16.71 -12.78
C TYR A 47 12.12 -16.77 -12.82
N GLY A 48 12.77 -16.83 -11.66
CA GLY A 48 14.23 -16.84 -11.53
C GLY A 48 14.89 -15.56 -12.07
N GLU A 49 16.09 -15.71 -12.63
CA GLU A 49 16.87 -14.59 -13.21
C GLU A 49 16.26 -14.02 -14.51
N LYS A 50 15.27 -14.71 -15.09
CA LYS A 50 14.56 -14.28 -16.31
C LYS A 50 13.32 -13.45 -16.02
N MET A 51 13.14 -12.97 -14.79
CA MET A 51 11.98 -12.18 -14.41
C MET A 51 11.86 -10.92 -15.29
N PRO A 52 10.75 -10.75 -16.04
CA PRO A 52 10.56 -9.60 -16.89
C PRO A 52 10.37 -8.34 -16.04
N TYR A 53 11.04 -7.25 -16.44
CA TYR A 53 11.02 -5.99 -15.68
C TYR A 53 9.58 -5.47 -15.46
N LEU A 54 8.79 -5.50 -16.53
CA LEU A 54 7.40 -5.03 -16.50
C LEU A 54 6.51 -5.91 -15.60
N GLY A 55 6.80 -7.21 -15.51
CA GLY A 55 6.07 -8.13 -14.63
C GLY A 55 6.28 -7.78 -13.16
N GLY A 56 7.53 -7.51 -12.75
CA GLY A 56 7.81 -7.10 -11.38
C GLY A 56 7.29 -5.71 -11.04
N TYR A 57 7.47 -4.76 -11.96
CA TYR A 57 6.95 -3.41 -11.79
C TYR A 57 5.41 -3.41 -11.65
N GLY A 58 4.71 -4.11 -12.53
CA GLY A 58 3.25 -4.24 -12.47
C GLY A 58 2.77 -4.96 -11.21
N THR A 59 3.49 -5.98 -10.76
CA THR A 59 3.10 -6.76 -9.56
C THR A 59 3.03 -5.91 -8.30
N GLY A 60 4.02 -5.04 -8.05
CA GLY A 60 3.97 -4.20 -6.86
C GLY A 60 2.93 -3.07 -6.96
N ILE A 61 2.66 -2.55 -8.16
CA ILE A 61 1.57 -1.58 -8.38
C ILE A 61 0.21 -2.23 -8.10
N ILE A 62 -0.06 -3.38 -8.71
CA ILE A 62 -1.33 -4.09 -8.55
C ILE A 62 -1.51 -4.51 -7.10
N THR A 63 -0.44 -4.99 -6.44
CA THR A 63 -0.49 -5.36 -5.03
C THR A 63 -0.86 -4.16 -4.15
N GLY A 64 -0.20 -3.01 -4.35
CA GLY A 64 -0.48 -1.80 -3.59
C GLY A 64 -1.90 -1.28 -3.83
N LEU A 65 -2.34 -1.19 -5.08
CA LEU A 65 -3.66 -0.71 -5.47
C LEU A 65 -4.79 -1.60 -4.93
N VAL A 66 -4.68 -2.92 -5.08
CA VAL A 66 -5.71 -3.86 -4.60
C VAL A 66 -5.76 -3.87 -3.07
N ALA A 67 -4.60 -3.85 -2.41
CA ALA A 67 -4.54 -3.82 -0.96
C ALA A 67 -5.17 -2.55 -0.38
N SER A 68 -4.86 -1.39 -0.96
CA SER A 68 -5.43 -0.12 -0.52
C SER A 68 -6.90 0.05 -0.90
N ALA A 69 -7.36 -0.48 -2.04
CA ALA A 69 -8.77 -0.49 -2.41
C ALA A 69 -9.62 -1.29 -1.40
N ILE A 70 -9.14 -2.47 -1.00
CA ILE A 70 -9.80 -3.29 0.02
C ILE A 70 -9.77 -2.55 1.37
N LEU A 71 -8.63 -1.95 1.74
CA LEU A 71 -8.52 -1.17 2.98
C LEU A 71 -9.46 0.05 2.99
N GLY A 72 -9.56 0.80 1.89
CA GLY A 72 -10.44 1.96 1.78
C GLY A 72 -11.92 1.56 1.91
N LEU A 73 -12.31 0.44 1.30
CA LEU A 73 -13.68 -0.09 1.45
C LEU A 73 -13.94 -0.58 2.87
N PHE A 74 -12.96 -1.27 3.48
CA PHE A 74 -13.03 -1.70 4.88
C PHE A 74 -13.13 -0.50 5.83
N PHE A 75 -12.39 0.57 5.57
CA PHE A 75 -12.45 1.82 6.34
C PHE A 75 -13.84 2.45 6.31
N ILE A 76 -14.51 2.50 5.15
CA ILE A 76 -15.90 2.97 5.05
C ILE A 76 -16.82 2.13 5.95
N VAL A 77 -16.70 0.80 5.88
CA VAL A 77 -17.51 -0.11 6.70
C VAL A 77 -17.22 0.08 8.19
N LEU A 78 -15.95 0.24 8.57
CA LEU A 78 -15.56 0.50 9.96
C LEU A 78 -16.17 1.79 10.50
N THR A 79 -16.18 2.88 9.72
CA THR A 79 -16.76 4.15 10.16
C THR A 79 -18.27 4.06 10.36
N ILE A 80 -18.96 3.22 9.60
CA ILE A 80 -20.40 2.96 9.79
C ILE A 80 -20.65 2.19 11.09
N ILE A 81 -19.80 1.20 11.42
CA ILE A 81 -19.97 0.34 12.60
C ILE A 81 -19.49 1.05 13.88
N MET A 82 -18.43 1.86 13.79
CA MET A 82 -17.74 2.48 14.94
C MET A 82 -17.52 3.99 14.74
N PRO A 83 -18.59 4.80 14.66
CA PRO A 83 -18.50 6.22 14.33
C PRO A 83 -17.78 7.08 15.39
N HIS A 84 -17.69 6.62 16.65
CA HIS A 84 -16.99 7.32 17.73
C HIS A 84 -15.51 6.95 17.88
N SER A 85 -15.04 5.90 17.18
CA SER A 85 -13.66 5.40 17.33
C SER A 85 -12.68 6.05 16.36
N LEU A 86 -13.18 6.70 15.31
CA LEU A 86 -12.37 7.31 14.29
C LEU A 86 -12.59 8.82 14.32
N ASP A 87 -11.67 9.55 14.94
CA ASP A 87 -11.70 11.01 15.00
C ASP A 87 -11.44 11.57 13.59
N MET A 88 -12.51 12.09 12.95
CA MET A 88 -12.47 12.62 11.59
C MET A 88 -12.02 14.08 11.52
N THR A 89 -11.71 14.71 12.66
CA THR A 89 -11.33 16.14 12.72
C THR A 89 -10.12 16.47 11.85
N GLN A 90 -9.18 15.54 11.66
CA GLN A 90 -8.02 15.78 10.79
C GLN A 90 -8.41 15.84 9.31
N VAL A 91 -9.38 15.02 8.87
CA VAL A 91 -9.89 15.04 7.50
C VAL A 91 -10.74 16.30 7.28
N GLU A 92 -11.58 16.65 8.25
CA GLU A 92 -12.40 17.87 8.21
C GLU A 92 -11.53 19.15 8.16
N ASN A 93 -10.42 19.20 8.89
CA ASN A 93 -9.48 20.31 8.83
C ASN A 93 -8.73 20.40 7.48
N LEU A 94 -8.45 19.28 6.82
CA LEU A 94 -7.75 19.24 5.53
C LEU A 94 -8.66 19.58 4.35
N PHE A 95 -9.96 19.26 4.44
CA PHE A 95 -10.91 19.40 3.33
C PHE A 95 -12.03 20.43 3.58
N GLY A 96 -12.04 21.08 4.75
CA GLY A 96 -12.96 22.15 5.13
C GLY A 96 -14.12 21.66 6.02
N SER A 97 -14.51 22.47 7.01
CA SER A 97 -15.59 22.19 7.96
C SER A 97 -17.00 22.18 7.36
N ASP A 98 -17.16 22.60 6.10
CA ASP A 98 -18.45 22.57 5.39
C ASP A 98 -18.75 21.22 4.74
N PHE A 99 -17.84 20.25 4.91
CA PHE A 99 -17.90 18.95 4.28
C PHE A 99 -18.76 17.99 5.11
N ASN A 100 -19.90 17.54 4.55
CA ASN A 100 -20.76 16.55 5.20
C ASN A 100 -19.94 15.31 5.64
N LEU A 101 -20.22 14.77 6.84
CA LEU A 101 -19.49 13.63 7.42
C LEU A 101 -19.33 12.44 6.46
N SER A 102 -20.38 12.10 5.70
CA SER A 102 -20.35 11.03 4.69
C SER A 102 -19.41 11.31 3.52
N LEU A 103 -19.24 12.58 3.16
CA LEU A 103 -18.35 12.99 2.10
C LEU A 103 -16.89 12.92 2.59
N SER A 104 -16.63 13.31 3.84
CA SER A 104 -15.31 13.23 4.49
C SER A 104 -14.76 11.79 4.51
N VAL A 105 -15.61 10.82 4.86
CA VAL A 105 -15.24 9.39 4.87
C VAL A 105 -14.91 8.87 3.46
N THR A 106 -15.68 9.28 2.45
CA THR A 106 -15.45 8.86 1.07
C THR A 106 -14.14 9.42 0.53
N VAL A 107 -13.82 10.68 0.84
CA VAL A 107 -12.54 11.31 0.47
C VAL A 107 -11.37 10.65 1.19
N ALA A 108 -11.52 10.33 2.49
CA ALA A 108 -10.50 9.59 3.23
C ALA A 108 -10.23 8.21 2.61
N ALA A 109 -11.28 7.47 2.26
CA ALA A 109 -11.15 6.18 1.57
C ALA A 109 -10.44 6.33 0.22
N LEU A 110 -10.78 7.34 -0.57
CA LEU A 110 -10.11 7.64 -1.83
C LEU A 110 -8.62 7.99 -1.62
N ALA A 111 -8.31 8.78 -0.59
CA ALA A 111 -6.94 9.13 -0.24
C ALA A 111 -6.12 7.88 0.14
N ILE A 112 -6.70 6.93 0.87
CA ILE A 112 -6.07 5.63 1.18
C ILE A 112 -5.75 4.88 -0.12
N VAL A 113 -6.70 4.81 -1.06
CA VAL A 113 -6.49 4.12 -2.35
C VAL A 113 -5.34 4.76 -3.13
N LEU A 114 -5.37 6.09 -3.27
CA LEU A 114 -4.35 6.86 -3.98
C LEU A 114 -2.98 6.72 -3.33
N MET A 115 -2.90 6.81 -2.00
CA MET A 115 -1.66 6.63 -1.24
C MET A 115 -1.08 5.23 -1.47
N GLY A 116 -1.91 4.19 -1.43
CA GLY A 116 -1.46 2.82 -1.71
C GLY A 116 -1.02 2.59 -3.15
N ALA A 117 -1.70 3.20 -4.12
CA ALA A 117 -1.29 3.15 -5.52
C ALA A 117 0.07 3.82 -5.74
N MET A 118 0.28 5.03 -5.20
CA MET A 118 1.56 5.74 -5.29
C MET A 118 2.69 4.98 -4.58
N SER A 119 2.41 4.46 -3.38
CA SER A 119 3.37 3.63 -2.63
C SER A 119 3.72 2.36 -3.40
N GLY A 120 2.74 1.72 -4.07
CA GLY A 120 2.96 0.60 -4.96
C GLY A 120 3.89 0.94 -6.12
N VAL A 121 3.67 2.09 -6.79
CA VAL A 121 4.54 2.58 -7.88
C VAL A 121 5.98 2.80 -7.39
N ILE A 122 6.16 3.58 -6.32
CA ILE A 122 7.48 3.92 -5.78
C ILE A 122 8.22 2.65 -5.33
N THR A 123 7.55 1.81 -4.55
CA THR A 123 8.11 0.55 -4.06
C THR A 123 8.50 -0.36 -5.22
N SER A 124 7.68 -0.42 -6.27
CA SER A 124 7.97 -1.24 -7.45
C SER A 124 9.20 -0.74 -8.18
N LEU A 125 9.38 0.58 -8.35
CA LEU A 125 10.60 1.13 -8.95
C LEU A 125 11.84 0.75 -8.14
N ILE A 126 11.79 0.95 -6.82
CA ILE A 126 12.91 0.65 -5.92
C ILE A 126 13.24 -0.85 -5.94
N ALA A 127 12.23 -1.70 -5.76
CA ALA A 127 12.39 -3.15 -5.75
C ALA A 127 12.95 -3.66 -7.08
N MET A 128 12.51 -3.10 -8.20
CA MET A 128 13.02 -3.49 -9.52
C MET A 128 14.47 -3.04 -9.78
N GLN A 129 14.92 -1.94 -9.18
CA GLN A 129 16.35 -1.60 -9.19
C GLN A 129 17.16 -2.62 -8.38
N TYR A 130 16.61 -3.09 -7.25
CA TYR A 130 17.28 -4.07 -6.40
C TYR A 130 17.29 -5.48 -7.01
N PHE A 131 16.23 -5.89 -7.70
CA PHE A 131 16.07 -7.24 -8.25
C PHE A 131 16.55 -7.41 -9.69
N LYS A 132 17.10 -6.36 -10.31
CA LYS A 132 17.64 -6.41 -11.67
C LYS A 132 18.72 -7.48 -11.78
N ALA A 133 18.61 -8.37 -12.77
CA ALA A 133 19.63 -9.37 -13.05
C ALA A 133 20.94 -8.67 -13.45
N ASP A 134 22.07 -9.21 -12.95
CA ASP A 134 23.40 -8.72 -13.30
C ASP A 134 23.56 -8.69 -14.83
N ARG A 135 24.11 -7.58 -15.34
CA ARG A 135 24.48 -7.48 -16.75
C ARG A 135 25.38 -8.67 -17.08
N ILE A 136 25.07 -9.38 -18.17
CA ILE A 136 26.03 -10.28 -18.82
C ILE A 136 27.30 -9.46 -19.02
N ASP A 137 28.37 -9.82 -18.30
CA ASP A 137 29.67 -9.20 -18.48
C ASP A 137 30.13 -9.52 -19.92
N PRO A 138 30.22 -8.52 -20.81
CA PRO A 138 30.60 -8.75 -22.20
C PRO A 138 32.00 -9.41 -22.29
N MET A 139 32.84 -9.22 -21.27
CA MET A 139 34.17 -9.85 -21.19
C MET A 139 34.06 -11.38 -21.05
N LYS A 140 33.15 -11.88 -20.19
CA LYS A 140 32.94 -13.33 -20.01
C LYS A 140 32.25 -14.00 -21.18
N ALA A 141 31.53 -13.24 -22.01
CA ALA A 141 30.88 -13.74 -23.21
C ALA A 141 31.85 -13.92 -24.39
N MET A 142 33.00 -13.24 -24.37
CA MET A 142 34.03 -13.32 -25.41
C MET A 142 35.09 -14.41 -25.16
N GLU A 143 35.11 -15.04 -23.97
CA GLU A 143 36.06 -16.09 -23.60
C GLU A 143 35.56 -17.53 -23.89
N ARG A 144 34.44 -17.70 -24.61
CA ARG A 144 33.87 -19.01 -24.99
C ARG A 144 33.87 -19.25 -26.48
#